data_AF-A0A7D5M3L1-F1
#
_entry.id   AF-A0A7D5M3L1-F1
#
_cell.length_a   1.000
_cell.length_b   1.000
_cell.length_c   1.000
_cell.angle_alpha   90.00
_cell.angle_beta   90.00
_cell.angle_gamma   90.00
#
_symmetry.space_group_name_H-M   'P 1'
#
loop_
_entity.id
_entity.type
_entity.pdbx_description
1 polymer ?
#
loop_
_entity_poly.entity_id
_entity_poly.type
_entity_poly.pdbx_seq_one_letter_code
_entity_poly.pdbx_strand_id
1 'polypeptide(L)' 'MEWALGFVSIILLVVGLVGQAFEMRKIRLTTYKDEDLGSTNIFMNKKNLKWYAILGVGIVLWYASERM' A
#
# COMPACT_ATOMS: atom_id res chain seq x y z
N MET A 1 8.06 0.72 -23.63
CA MET A 1 8.22 0.71 -22.17
C MET A 1 9.13 1.86 -21.78
N GLU A 2 8.55 2.93 -21.24
CA GLU A 2 9.32 4.06 -20.70
C GLU A 2 9.97 3.68 -19.37
N TRP A 3 11.26 3.32 -19.44
CA TRP A 3 12.02 2.72 -18.35
C TRP A 3 11.95 3.52 -17.04
N ALA A 4 11.99 4.86 -17.13
CA ALA A 4 11.88 5.72 -15.96
C ALA A 4 10.52 5.58 -15.25
N LEU A 5 9.42 5.55 -16.00
CA LEU A 5 8.08 5.33 -15.45
C LEU A 5 7.96 3.91 -14.87
N GLY A 6 8.56 2.93 -15.54
CA GLY A 6 8.67 1.55 -15.04
C GLY A 6 9.34 1.50 -13.67
N PHE A 7 10.52 2.10 -13.51
CA PHE A 7 11.21 2.13 -12.21
C PHE A 7 10.43 2.87 -11.12
N VAL A 8 9.85 4.04 -11.45
CA VAL A 8 9.02 4.80 -10.50
C VAL A 8 7.82 3.97 -10.05
N SER A 9 7.17 3.26 -10.96
CA SER A 9 6.02 2.40 -10.64
C SER A 9 6.41 1.29 -9.67
N ILE A 10 7.55 0.62 -9.89
CA ILE A 10 8.06 -0.43 -9.01
C ILE A 10 8.38 0.13 -7.62
N ILE A 11 9.04 1.29 -7.54
CA ILE A 11 9.34 1.94 -6.25
C ILE A 11 8.06 2.23 -5.49
N LEU A 12 7.04 2.78 -6.15
CA LEU A 12 5.74 3.07 -5.53
C LEU A 12 5.05 1.79 -5.05
N LEU A 13 5.08 0.72 -5.85
CA LEU A 13 4.50 -0.57 -5.46
C LEU A 13 5.20 -1.16 -4.22
N VAL A 14 6.54 -1.15 -4.20
CA VAL A 14 7.32 -1.67 -3.07
C VAL A 14 7.06 -0.84 -1.81
N VAL A 15 7.14 0.49 -1.91
CA VAL A 15 6.87 1.40 -0.77
C VAL A 15 5.42 1.25 -0.30
N GLY A 16 4.47 1.12 -1.22
CA GLY A 16 3.07 0.87 -0.93
C GLY A 16 2.87 -0.39 -0.10
N LEU A 17 3.40 -1.54 -0.56
CA LEU A 17 3.25 -2.83 0.13
C LEU A 17 3.95 -2.84 1.48
N VAL A 18 5.20 -2.38 1.53
CA VAL A 18 6.00 -2.36 2.77
C VAL A 18 5.37 -1.42 3.80
N GLY A 19 5.03 -0.20 3.39
CA GLY A 19 4.38 0.78 4.25
C GLY A 19 3.04 0.30 4.78
N GLN A 20 2.24 -0.34 3.93
CA GLN A 20 0.97 -0.97 4.31
C GLN A 20 1.18 -2.02 5.41
N ALA A 21 2.15 -2.92 5.24
CA ALA A 21 2.45 -3.97 6.23
C ALA A 21 2.87 -3.39 7.59
N PHE A 22 3.70 -2.34 7.59
CA PHE A 22 4.10 -1.65 8.83
C PHE A 22 2.93 -0.93 9.50
N GLU A 23 2.07 -0.26 8.73
CA GLU A 23 0.90 0.43 9.28
C GLU A 23 -0.12 -0.56 9.84
N MET A 24 -0.35 -1.70 9.17
CA MET A 24 -1.18 -2.78 9.71
C MET A 24 -0.63 -3.31 11.03
N ARG A 25 0.69 -3.50 11.14
CA ARG A 25 1.33 -3.87 12.40
C ARG A 25 1.09 -2.81 13.48
N LYS A 26 1.22 -1.53 13.14
CA LYS A 26 0.99 -0.41 14.06
C LYS A 26 -0.46 -0.34 14.54
N ILE A 27 -1.44 -0.54 13.64
CA ILE A 27 -2.87 -0.56 13.98
C ILE A 27 -3.15 -1.70 14.95
N ARG A 28 -2.63 -2.92 14.70
CA ARG A 28 -2.75 -4.05 15.64
C ARG A 28 -2.27 -3.71 17.04
N LEU A 29 -1.08 -3.13 17.14
CA LEU A 29 -0.46 -2.80 18.43
C LEU A 29 -1.16 -1.66 19.19
N THR A 30 -1.85 -0.75 18.48
CA THR A 30 -2.43 0.47 19.09
C THR A 30 -3.93 0.39 19.34
N THR A 31 -4.66 -0.43 18.57
CA THR A 31 -6.13 -0.47 18.61
C THR A 31 -6.66 -1.76 19.24
N TYR A 32 -5.95 -2.88 19.10
CA TYR A 32 -6.45 -4.21 19.47
C TYR A 32 -5.65 -4.82 20.63
N LYS A 33 -5.34 -4.00 21.63
CA LYS A 33 -4.49 -4.38 22.76
C LYS A 33 -5.10 -5.48 23.63
N ASP A 34 -6.42 -5.64 23.61
CA ASP A 34 -7.10 -6.56 24.54
C ASP A 34 -7.87 -7.73 23.91
N GLU A 35 -8.60 -7.62 22.77
CA GLU A 35 -9.48 -8.77 22.42
C GLU A 35 -9.78 -9.06 20.94
N ASP A 36 -9.25 -8.31 19.97
CA ASP A 36 -9.73 -8.48 18.57
C ASP A 36 -8.62 -8.39 17.51
N LEU A 37 -7.62 -9.28 17.62
CA LEU A 37 -6.51 -9.41 16.67
C LEU A 37 -6.95 -9.87 15.25
N GLY A 38 -8.22 -10.25 15.08
CA GLY A 38 -8.78 -10.82 13.85
C GLY A 38 -9.69 -9.91 13.04
N SER A 39 -9.98 -8.68 13.50
CA SER A 39 -10.96 -7.83 12.82
C SER A 39 -10.51 -7.40 11.43
N THR A 40 -11.28 -7.77 10.40
CA THR A 40 -11.08 -7.39 8.99
C THR A 40 -11.11 -5.88 8.77
N ASN A 41 -11.58 -5.10 9.76
CA ASN A 41 -11.56 -3.64 9.73
C ASN A 41 -10.15 -3.03 9.66
N ILE A 42 -9.08 -3.78 9.94
CA ILE A 42 -7.70 -3.30 9.77
C ILE A 42 -7.43 -2.90 8.32
N PHE A 43 -7.99 -3.64 7.35
CA PHE A 43 -7.83 -3.32 5.92
C PHE A 43 -8.56 -2.03 5.53
N MET A 44 -9.70 -1.75 6.15
CA MET A 44 -10.55 -0.58 5.92
C MET A 44 -10.14 0.66 6.75
N ASN A 45 -9.07 0.56 7.56
CA ASN A 45 -8.65 1.65 8.42
C ASN A 45 -8.15 2.85 7.59
N LYS A 46 -8.58 4.07 7.94
CA LYS A 46 -8.18 5.32 7.26
C LYS A 46 -6.65 5.49 7.18
N LYS A 47 -5.91 5.01 8.18
CA LYS A 47 -4.44 5.05 8.19
C LYS A 47 -3.82 4.15 7.11
N ASN A 48 -4.52 3.09 6.73
CA ASN A 48 -4.10 2.14 5.71
C ASN A 48 -4.49 2.60 4.29
N LEU A 49 -5.52 3.45 4.17
CA LEU A 49 -6.06 3.96 2.90
C LEU A 49 -5.01 4.65 2.02
N LYS A 50 -4.10 5.41 2.63
CA LYS A 50 -3.00 6.09 1.92
C LYS A 50 -2.09 5.13 1.17
N TRP A 51 -1.87 3.92 1.70
CA TRP A 51 -0.99 2.94 1.08
C TRP A 51 -1.65 2.30 -0.15
N TYR A 52 -2.97 2.06 -0.11
CA TYR A 52 -3.70 1.63 -1.31
C TYR A 52 -3.71 2.70 -2.41
N ALA A 53 -3.77 3.99 -2.04
CA ALA A 53 -3.66 5.06 -3.04
C ALA A 53 -2.29 5.01 -3.73
N ILE A 54 -1.20 4.83 -2.98
CA ILE A 54 0.15 4.68 -3.53
C ILE A 54 0.24 3.45 -4.45
N LEU A 55 -0.32 2.31 -4.02
CA LEU A 55 -0.37 1.11 -4.84
C LEU A 55 -1.16 1.33 -6.13
N GLY A 56 -2.33 1.97 -6.05
CA GLY A 56 -3.15 2.30 -7.21
C GLY A 56 -2.41 3.19 -8.21
N VAL A 57 -1.75 4.25 -7.73
CA VAL A 57 -0.91 5.11 -8.58
C VAL A 57 0.25 4.33 -9.21
N GLY A 58 0.91 3.46 -8.44
CA GLY A 58 1.96 2.58 -8.95
C GLY A 58 1.47 1.68 -10.09
N ILE A 59 0.30 1.04 -9.94
CA ILE A 59 -0.30 0.20 -10.99
C ILE A 59 -0.63 1.02 -12.23
N VAL A 60 -1.22 2.21 -12.08
CA VAL A 60 -1.56 3.08 -13.22
C VAL A 60 -0.29 3.52 -13.95
N LEU A 61 0.76 3.91 -13.23
CA LEU A 61 2.04 4.30 -13.83
C LEU A 61 2.74 3.12 -14.51
N TRP A 62 2.64 1.92 -13.93
CA TRP A 62 3.16 0.72 -14.58
C TRP A 62 2.42 0.43 -15.90
N TYR A 63 1.08 0.48 -15.87
CA TYR A 63 0.27 0.29 -17.08
C TYR A 63 0.57 1.35 -18.15
N ALA A 64 0.70 2.62 -17.74
CA ALA A 64 1.06 3.71 -18.65
C ALA A 64 2.47 3.49 -19.23
N SER A 65 3.43 3.09 -18.40
CA SER A 65 4.80 2.76 -18.82
C SER A 65 4.83 1.64 -19.86
N GLU A 66 3.97 0.63 -19.74
CA GLU A 66 3.90 -0.48 -20.70
C GLU A 66 3.33 -0.03 -22.05
N ARG A 67 2.42 0.94 -22.06
CA ARG A 67 1.70 1.42 -23.25
C ARG A 67 2.38 2.58 -23.98
N MET A 68 3.46 3.12 -23.42
CA MET A 68 4.34 4.13 -24.03
C MET A 68 5.62 3.47 -24.54
#